data_AF-A0A811T011-F1
#
_entry.id   AF-A0A811T011-F1
#
_cell.length_a   1.000
_cell.length_b   1.000
_cell.length_c   1.000
_cell.angle_alpha   90.00
_cell.angle_beta   90.00
_cell.angle_gamma   90.00
#
_symmetry.space_group_name_H-M   'P 1'
#
loop_
_entity.id
_entity.type
_entity.pdbx_description
1 polymer ?
#
loop_
_entity_poly.entity_id
_entity_poly.type
_entity_poly.pdbx_seq_one_letter_code
_entity_poly.pdbx_strand_id
1 'polypeptide(L)' 'MAKGILKDVEIPTEISFNIQDYWRVFKLTRKPTREEFKTIAKVAGAGILLIGFIGFILYLLITELPQAI' A
#
# COMPACT_ATOMS: atom_id res chain seq x y z
N MET A 1 -9.93 26.28 -28.08
CA MET A 1 -8.94 26.95 -27.22
C MET A 1 -8.18 26.01 -26.27
N ALA A 2 -8.69 24.82 -25.90
CA ALA A 2 -8.03 23.93 -24.91
C ALA A 2 -7.02 22.89 -25.46
N LYS A 3 -6.79 22.83 -26.78
CA LYS A 3 -5.99 21.76 -27.42
C LYS A 3 -4.47 21.97 -27.37
N GLY A 4 -4.01 23.09 -26.80
CA GLY A 4 -2.59 23.47 -26.77
C GLY A 4 -1.82 23.09 -25.50
N ILE A 5 -2.51 22.72 -24.41
CA ILE A 5 -1.86 22.50 -23.09
C ILE A 5 -1.34 21.05 -22.91
N LEU A 6 -1.81 20.10 -23.72
CA LEU A 6 -1.45 18.69 -23.57
C LEU A 6 -0.29 18.23 -24.48
N LYS A 7 0.27 19.14 -25.30
CA LYS A 7 1.32 18.79 -26.27
C LYS A 7 2.74 18.84 -25.69
N ASP A 8 2.93 19.49 -24.54
CA ASP A 8 4.24 19.69 -23.92
C ASP A 8 4.54 18.68 -22.79
N VAL A 9 3.62 17.76 -22.51
CA VAL A 9 3.88 16.58 -21.66
C VAL A 9 4.39 15.46 -22.58
N GLU A 10 5.55 15.71 -23.16
CA GLU A 10 6.31 14.69 -23.86
C GLU A 10 6.91 13.79 -22.78
N ILE A 11 6.28 12.63 -22.53
CA ILE A 11 6.78 11.66 -21.56
C ILE A 11 8.12 11.15 -22.12
N PRO A 12 9.27 11.46 -21.51
CA PRO A 12 10.55 11.01 -22.02
C PRO A 12 10.56 9.48 -22.00
N THR A 13 10.66 8.88 -23.19
CA THR A 13 10.60 7.42 -23.41
C THR A 13 11.85 6.68 -22.92
N GLU A 14 12.85 7.40 -22.44
CA GLU A 14 14.04 6.84 -21.80
C GLU A 14 14.14 7.33 -20.35
N ILE A 15 13.51 6.58 -19.44
CA ILE A 15 13.79 6.71 -18.02
C ILE A 15 15.07 5.91 -17.76
N SER A 16 16.22 6.58 -17.74
CA SER A 16 17.45 5.95 -17.28
C SER A 16 17.32 5.67 -15.78
N PHE A 17 17.04 4.41 -15.44
CA PHE A 17 16.85 3.98 -14.05
C PHE A 17 18.20 3.90 -13.33
N ASN A 18 18.77 5.06 -13.00
CA ASN A 18 19.96 5.14 -12.19
C ASN A 18 19.58 5.00 -10.70
N ILE A 19 20.19 4.04 -10.01
CA ILE A 19 20.04 3.79 -8.58
C ILE A 19 20.33 5.05 -7.74
N GLN A 20 21.18 5.94 -8.24
CA GLN A 20 21.51 7.21 -7.58
C GLN A 20 20.30 8.15 -7.47
N ASP A 21 19.38 8.13 -8.44
CA ASP A 21 18.19 8.97 -8.41
C ASP A 21 17.16 8.45 -7.40
N TYR A 22 16.97 7.13 -7.31
CA TYR A 22 16.17 6.51 -6.24
C TYR A 22 16.72 6.79 -4.85
N TRP A 23 18.05 6.79 -4.70
CA TRP A 23 18.70 7.11 -3.42
C TRP A 23 18.46 8.56 -2.98
N ARG A 24 18.42 9.50 -3.93
CA ARG A 24 18.06 10.90 -3.64
C ARG A 24 16.62 11.01 -3.18
N VAL A 25 15.68 10.32 -3.83
CA VAL A 25 14.26 10.30 -3.43
C VAL A 25 14.10 9.73 -2.01
N PHE A 26 14.75 8.59 -1.71
CA PHE A 26 14.72 8.03 -0.35
C PHE A 26 15.23 9.01 0.71
N LYS A 27 16.30 9.77 0.42
CA LYS A 27 16.83 10.81 1.31
C LYS A 27 15.90 12.01 1.46
N LEU A 28 15.10 12.32 0.45
CA LEU A 28 14.12 13.41 0.50
C LEU A 28 12.90 13.04 1.34
N THR A 29 12.58 11.75 1.48
CA THR A 29 11.45 11.33 2.30
C THR A 29 11.69 11.57 3.79
N ARG A 30 10.66 12.06 4.49
CA ARG A 30 10.68 12.24 5.95
C ARG A 30 10.59 10.88 6.63
N LYS A 31 11.57 10.55 7.48
CA LYS A 31 11.48 9.37 8.35
C LYS A 31 10.34 9.56 9.37
N PRO A 32 9.41 8.59 9.50
CA PRO A 32 8.29 8.73 10.43
C PRO A 32 8.78 8.76 11.87
N THR A 33 8.12 9.56 12.70
CA THR A 33 8.35 9.55 14.15
C THR A 33 7.77 8.28 14.77
N ARG A 34 8.23 7.91 15.97
CA ARG A 34 7.73 6.70 16.66
C ARG A 34 6.24 6.80 17.02
N GLU A 35 5.71 8.01 17.20
CA GLU A 35 4.30 8.23 17.52
C GLU A 35 3.40 8.09 16.28
N GLU A 36 3.79 8.71 15.17
CA GLU A 36 3.10 8.55 13.87
C GLU A 36 3.08 7.07 13.46
N PHE A 37 4.22 6.38 13.57
CA PHE A 37 4.31 4.95 13.26
C PHE A 37 3.38 4.10 14.13
N LYS A 38 3.37 4.31 15.45
CA LYS A 38 2.50 3.57 16.36
C LYS A 38 1.02 3.80 16.06
N THR A 39 0.65 5.01 15.67
CA THR A 39 -0.75 5.35 15.35
C THR A 39 -1.21 4.58 14.11
N ILE A 40 -0.42 4.61 13.04
CA ILE A 40 -0.71 3.88 11.80
C ILE A 40 -0.70 2.37 12.05
N ALA A 41 0.29 1.86 12.80
CA ALA A 41 0.40 0.44 13.11
C ALA A 41 -0.80 -0.09 13.92
N LYS A 42 -1.33 0.70 14.87
CA LYS A 42 -2.53 0.33 15.62
C LYS A 42 -3.77 0.23 14.72
N VAL A 43 -3.97 1.21 13.85
CA VAL A 43 -5.13 1.24 12.94
C VAL A 43 -5.03 0.11 11.90
N ALA A 44 -3.85 -0.09 11.30
CA ALA A 44 -3.61 -1.19 10.37
C ALA A 44 -3.78 -2.55 11.05
N GLY A 45 -3.23 -2.72 12.26
CA GLY A 45 -3.38 -3.95 13.05
C GLY A 45 -4.83 -4.27 13.38
N ALA A 46 -5.63 -3.25 13.75
CA ALA A 46 -7.05 -3.42 14.00
C ALA A 46 -7.81 -3.85 12.73
N GLY A 47 -7.48 -3.27 11.57
CA GLY A 47 -8.07 -3.65 10.28
C GLY A 47 -7.74 -5.08 9.87
N ILE A 48 -6.47 -5.49 10.01
CA ILE A 48 -6.03 -6.86 9.70
C ILE A 48 -6.73 -7.88 10.62
N LEU A 49 -6.82 -7.59 11.92
CA LEU A 49 -7.51 -8.47 12.87
C LEU A 49 -8.99 -8.62 12.53
N LEU A 50 -9.67 -7.52 12.21
CA LEU A 50 -11.11 -7.55 11.89
C LEU A 50 -11.38 -8.39 10.64
N ILE A 51 -10.65 -8.12 9.54
CA ILE A 51 -10.82 -8.85 8.28
C ILE A 51 -10.41 -10.31 8.43
N GLY A 52 -9.29 -10.57 9.11
CA GLY A 52 -8.82 -11.92 9.39
C GLY A 52 -9.81 -12.72 10.24
N PHE A 53 -10.44 -12.09 11.24
CA PHE A 53 -11.43 -12.73 12.09
C PHE A 53 -12.71 -13.08 11.32
N ILE A 54 -13.19 -12.18 10.46
CA ILE A 54 -14.35 -12.45 9.59
C ILE A 54 -14.02 -13.62 8.64
N GLY A 55 -12.87 -13.60 7.98
CA GLY A 55 -12.42 -14.71 7.12
C GLY A 55 -12.26 -16.02 7.88
N PHE A 56 -11.77 -15.96 9.12
CA PHE A 56 -11.62 -17.11 10.00
C PHE A 56 -12.97 -17.73 10.39
N ILE A 57 -13.96 -16.90 10.76
CA ILE A 57 -15.32 -17.38 11.04
C ILE A 57 -15.92 -18.05 9.80
N LEU A 58 -15.78 -17.44 8.63
CA LEU A 58 -16.27 -18.03 7.38
C LEU A 58 -15.60 -19.37 7.09
N TYR A 59 -14.29 -19.48 7.29
CA TYR A 59 -13.56 -20.73 7.15
C TYR A 59 -14.05 -21.81 8.11
N LEU A 60 -14.23 -21.48 9.40
CA LEU A 60 -14.73 -22.43 10.38
C LEU A 60 -16.14 -22.94 10.03
N LEU A 61 -17.02 -22.06 9.56
CA LEU A 61 -18.41 -22.41 9.23
C LEU A 61 -18.53 -23.23 7.94
N ILE A 62 -17.76 -22.87 6.90
CA ILE A 62 -17.89 -23.48 5.57
C ILE A 62 -17.00 -24.71 5.42
N THR A 63 -15.83 -24.72 6.05
CA THR A 63 -14.84 -25.79 5.85
C THR A 63 -14.87 -26.81 6.98
N GLU A 64 -14.74 -26.37 8.23
CA GLU A 64 -14.58 -27.30 9.37
C GLU A 64 -15.90 -27.94 9.81
N LEU A 65 -17.00 -27.18 9.79
CA LEU A 65 -18.32 -27.68 10.22
C LEU A 65 -18.86 -28.87 9.37
N PRO A 66 -18.79 -28.85 8.02
CA PRO A 66 -19.23 -29.99 7.21
C PRO A 66 -18.20 -31.13 7.11
N GLN A 67 -16.95 -30.95 7.55
CA GLN A 67 -15.99 -32.06 7.66
C GLN A 67 -16.21 -32.88 8.94
N ALA A 68 -16.84 -32.29 9.96
CA ALA A 68 -17.06 -32.89 11.27
C ALA A 68 -18.41 -33.64 11.40
N ILE A 69 -19.30 -33.50 10.41
CA ILE A 69 -20.59 -34.23 10.27
C ILE A 69 -20.45 -35.22 9.14
#